data_AF-A0A966WK00-F1
#
_entry.id   AF-A0A966WK00-F1
#
_cell.length_a   1.000
_cell.length_b   1.000
_cell.length_c   1.000
_cell.angle_alpha   90.00
_cell.angle_beta   90.00
_cell.angle_gamma   90.00
#
_symmetry.space_group_name_H-M   'P 1'
#
loop_
_entity.id
_entity.type
_entity.pdbx_description
1 polymer ?
#
loop_
_entity_poly.entity_id
_entity_poly.type
_entity_poly.pdbx_seq_one_letter_code
_entity_poly.pdbx_strand_id
1 'polypeptide(L)'
;YWKQGMQNGYQDVGSWTFFKDHDPNRTAAAWLYAQFVTAKTTSLKKTIVGLTPIRESDIRSDAMTKMAPKLGGLVEFYRSPARVAWTPTGTNVPDYPKLAQLWWKNVAVAVTGEKTPQQAMDNLANEMDDVMARLERAGMARCAPKLNPKGDPAKYLSDKAAPWAKLANEKPKGETIAYETLLNAWKAGRVR
;
A
#
# COMPACT_ATOMS: atom_id res chain seq x y z
N TYR A 1 -5.31 6.76 18.95
CA TYR A 1 -6.31 5.93 18.22
C TYR A 1 -5.60 4.88 17.37
N TRP A 2 -4.44 5.20 16.79
CA TRP A 2 -3.61 4.21 16.09
C TRP A 2 -3.14 3.07 17.02
N LYS A 3 -3.16 1.82 16.52
CA LYS A 3 -2.69 0.60 17.20
C LYS A 3 -1.66 -0.11 16.33
N GLN A 4 -0.77 -0.91 16.95
CA GLN A 4 0.17 -1.74 16.22
C GLN A 4 -0.57 -2.65 15.22
N GLY A 5 -0.06 -2.72 13.99
CA GLY A 5 -0.69 -3.46 12.88
C GLY A 5 -1.66 -2.61 12.04
N MET A 6 -2.02 -1.40 12.48
CA MET A 6 -2.71 -0.46 11.60
C MET A 6 -1.74 0.11 10.56
N GLN A 7 -2.25 0.31 9.34
CA GLN A 7 -1.47 0.88 8.25
C GLN A 7 -0.94 2.27 8.63
N ASN A 8 0.38 2.46 8.55
CA ASN A 8 1.02 3.76 8.82
C ASN A 8 1.07 4.64 7.57
N GLY A 9 1.22 4.01 6.42
CA GLY A 9 1.26 4.67 5.13
C GLY A 9 1.20 3.65 4.00
N TYR A 10 1.49 4.14 2.81
CA TYR A 10 1.38 3.39 1.58
C TYR A 10 2.60 3.70 0.71
N GLN A 11 3.07 2.70 -0.02
CA GLN A 11 4.12 2.85 -1.02
C GLN A 11 3.65 2.22 -2.33
N ASP A 12 3.71 3.00 -3.40
CA ASP A 12 3.59 2.47 -4.76
C ASP A 12 4.86 1.69 -5.12
N VAL A 13 4.69 0.40 -5.36
CA VAL A 13 5.76 -0.49 -5.81
C VAL A 13 5.46 -0.95 -7.25
N GLY A 14 6.37 -0.61 -8.16
CA GLY A 14 6.33 -1.11 -9.52
C GLY A 14 6.82 -2.55 -9.62
N SER A 15 6.29 -3.32 -10.56
CA SER A 15 6.78 -4.66 -10.86
C SER A 15 6.84 -4.90 -12.37
N TRP A 16 7.79 -5.75 -12.79
CA TRP A 16 7.79 -6.29 -14.14
C TRP A 16 6.74 -7.40 -14.22
N THR A 17 5.77 -7.23 -15.10
CA THR A 17 4.71 -8.23 -15.33
C THR A 17 4.92 -8.88 -16.68
N PHE A 18 4.92 -10.21 -16.70
CA PHE A 18 5.02 -11.01 -17.92
C PHE A 18 3.69 -11.72 -18.17
N PHE A 19 3.24 -11.74 -19.41
CA PHE A 19 1.99 -12.40 -19.75
C PHE A 19 2.11 -13.91 -19.59
N LYS A 20 1.12 -14.49 -18.94
CA LYS A 20 0.97 -15.94 -18.88
C LYS A 20 0.68 -16.47 -20.29
N ASP A 21 1.27 -17.63 -20.63
CA ASP A 21 1.02 -18.35 -21.89
C ASP A 21 1.43 -17.55 -23.16
N HIS A 22 2.49 -16.74 -23.07
CA HIS A 22 3.10 -16.04 -24.20
C HIS A 22 4.25 -16.87 -24.81
N ASP A 23 4.67 -16.56 -26.04
CA ASP A 23 5.83 -17.18 -26.68
C ASP A 23 7.05 -17.21 -25.74
N PRO A 24 7.65 -18.39 -25.49
CA PRO A 24 8.67 -18.55 -24.47
C PRO A 24 9.96 -17.80 -24.81
N ASN A 25 10.32 -17.70 -26.09
CA ASN A 25 11.53 -17.00 -26.52
C ASN A 25 11.39 -15.49 -26.33
N ARG A 26 10.23 -14.92 -26.66
CA ARG A 26 9.91 -13.50 -26.42
C ARG A 26 9.85 -13.18 -24.93
N THR A 27 9.28 -14.09 -24.13
CA THR A 27 9.22 -13.93 -22.67
C THR A 27 10.63 -13.95 -22.07
N ALA A 28 11.50 -14.86 -22.52
CA ALA A 28 12.90 -14.91 -22.09
C ALA A 28 13.67 -13.64 -22.48
N ALA A 29 13.46 -13.13 -23.70
CA ALA A 29 14.06 -11.86 -24.13
C ALA A 29 13.60 -10.67 -23.26
N ALA A 30 12.29 -10.57 -22.97
CA ALA A 30 11.75 -9.55 -22.08
C ALA A 30 12.31 -9.68 -20.65
N TRP A 31 12.48 -10.91 -20.16
CA TRP A 31 13.10 -11.19 -18.86
C TRP A 31 14.55 -10.72 -18.80
N LEU A 32 15.36 -11.00 -19.83
CA LEU A 32 16.73 -10.51 -19.94
C LEU A 32 16.78 -8.98 -19.96
N TYR A 33 15.86 -8.34 -20.70
CA TYR A 33 15.77 -6.88 -20.70
C TYR A 33 15.41 -6.31 -19.32
N ALA A 34 14.43 -6.89 -18.63
CA ALA A 34 14.06 -6.48 -17.27
C ALA A 34 15.26 -6.61 -16.30
N GLN A 35 16.03 -7.70 -16.39
CA GLN A 35 17.27 -7.87 -15.62
C GLN A 35 18.32 -6.81 -15.96
N PHE A 36 18.51 -6.48 -17.24
CA PHE A 36 19.44 -5.43 -17.65
C PHE A 36 19.03 -4.04 -17.12
N VAL A 37 17.75 -3.69 -17.24
CA VAL A 37 17.21 -2.39 -16.79
C VAL A 37 17.30 -2.23 -15.27
N THR A 38 17.27 -3.34 -14.54
CA THR A 38 17.39 -3.40 -13.07
C THR A 38 18.79 -3.81 -12.60
N ALA A 39 19.77 -3.97 -13.50
CA ALA A 39 21.12 -4.39 -13.16
C ALA A 39 21.87 -3.30 -12.38
N LYS A 40 22.80 -3.71 -11.51
CA LYS A 40 23.61 -2.81 -10.66
C LYS A 40 24.30 -1.69 -11.47
N THR A 41 24.74 -1.99 -12.68
CA THR A 41 25.44 -1.04 -13.56
C THR A 41 24.55 0.07 -14.10
N THR A 42 23.23 -0.15 -14.22
CA THR A 42 22.30 0.82 -14.80
C THR A 42 21.33 1.41 -13.78
N SER A 43 21.03 0.70 -12.70
CA SER A 43 20.00 1.07 -11.72
C SER A 43 20.41 2.24 -10.83
N LEU A 44 21.69 2.36 -10.45
CA LEU A 44 22.15 3.45 -9.57
C LEU A 44 21.93 4.82 -10.21
N LYS A 45 22.29 5.00 -11.48
CA LYS A 45 22.08 6.28 -12.18
C LYS A 45 20.59 6.63 -12.26
N LYS A 46 19.72 5.65 -12.49
CA LYS A 46 18.26 5.83 -12.49
C LYS A 46 17.75 6.25 -11.11
N THR A 47 18.20 5.58 -10.05
CA THR A 47 17.87 5.95 -8.66
C THR A 47 18.32 7.38 -8.35
N ILE A 48 19.52 7.78 -8.76
CA ILE A 48 20.06 9.13 -8.52
C ILE A 48 19.23 10.21 -9.23
N VAL A 49 18.80 9.95 -10.47
CA VAL A 49 18.06 10.94 -11.28
C VAL A 49 16.58 10.96 -10.93
N GLY A 50 15.95 9.79 -10.80
CA GLY A 50 14.51 9.66 -10.61
C GLY A 50 14.08 9.50 -9.16
N LEU A 51 15.02 9.37 -8.21
CA LEU A 51 14.75 9.14 -6.78
C LEU A 51 13.83 7.95 -6.50
N THR A 52 13.84 6.97 -7.42
CA THR A 52 13.02 5.76 -7.40
C THR A 52 13.94 4.55 -7.26
N PRO A 53 14.23 4.12 -6.02
CA PRO A 53 15.16 3.02 -5.80
C PRO A 53 14.58 1.70 -6.30
N ILE A 54 15.39 0.97 -7.06
CA ILE A 54 15.05 -0.37 -7.56
C ILE A 54 15.75 -1.44 -6.73
N ARG A 55 17.03 -1.21 -6.38
CA ARG A 55 17.87 -2.16 -5.65
C ARG A 55 18.25 -1.60 -4.29
N GLU A 56 18.28 -2.47 -3.28
CA GLU A 56 18.84 -2.11 -1.98
C GLU A 56 20.32 -1.68 -2.09
N SER A 57 21.08 -2.29 -3.01
CA SER A 57 22.47 -1.90 -3.27
C SER A 57 22.63 -0.45 -3.74
N ASP A 58 21.61 0.10 -4.41
CA ASP A 58 21.67 1.49 -4.89
C ASP A 58 21.51 2.43 -3.69
N ILE A 59 20.51 2.18 -2.85
CA ILE A 59 20.28 2.92 -1.60
C ILE A 59 21.48 2.81 -0.65
N ARG A 60 22.18 1.68 -0.60
CA ARG A 60 23.36 1.47 0.25
C ARG A 60 24.67 2.04 -0.33
N SER A 61 24.65 2.60 -1.54
CA SER A 61 25.85 3.11 -2.19
C SER A 61 26.42 4.39 -1.55
N ASP A 62 27.72 4.62 -1.73
CA ASP A 62 28.40 5.85 -1.33
C ASP A 62 27.83 7.09 -2.03
N ALA A 63 27.39 6.93 -3.27
CA ALA A 63 26.73 8.00 -4.02
C ALA A 63 25.46 8.47 -3.29
N MET A 64 24.62 7.54 -2.83
CA MET A 64 23.43 7.89 -2.06
C MET A 64 23.78 8.45 -0.68
N THR A 65 24.86 8.00 -0.03
CA THR A 65 25.36 8.61 1.22
C THR A 65 25.75 10.08 1.01
N LYS A 66 26.47 10.39 -0.08
CA LYS A 66 26.86 11.77 -0.41
C LYS A 66 25.66 12.65 -0.76
N MET A 67 24.60 12.06 -1.33
CA MET A 67 23.37 12.78 -1.68
C MET A 67 22.41 12.95 -0.50
N ALA A 68 22.48 12.09 0.52
CA ALA A 68 21.51 12.03 1.61
C ALA A 68 21.16 13.40 2.25
N PRO A 69 22.11 14.32 2.52
CA PRO A 69 21.80 15.65 3.07
C PRO A 69 20.86 16.50 2.20
N LYS A 70 20.70 16.16 0.91
CA LYS A 70 19.85 16.87 -0.06
C LYS A 70 18.53 16.17 -0.34
N LEU A 71 18.26 15.02 0.28
CA LEU A 71 17.14 14.14 -0.07
C LEU A 71 16.07 14.04 1.03
N GLY A 72 16.09 14.94 2.01
CA GLY A 72 15.00 15.09 2.99
C GLY A 72 14.66 13.82 3.78
N GLY A 73 15.65 12.96 4.06
CA GLY A 73 15.43 11.73 4.81
C GLY A 73 15.12 10.48 3.96
N LEU A 74 15.09 10.58 2.62
CA LEU A 74 14.81 9.44 1.73
C LEU A 74 15.77 8.27 1.97
N VAL A 75 17.07 8.55 2.06
CA VAL A 75 18.11 7.53 2.19
C VAL A 75 18.04 6.89 3.57
N GLU A 76 17.86 7.70 4.61
CA GLU A 76 17.70 7.30 6.00
C GLU A 76 16.46 6.42 6.17
N PHE A 77 15.33 6.80 5.59
CA PHE A 77 14.08 6.05 5.63
C PHE A 77 14.26 4.65 5.03
N TYR A 78 14.79 4.54 3.80
CA TYR A 78 14.98 3.23 3.17
C TYR A 78 16.11 2.41 3.79
N ARG A 79 17.05 3.02 4.53
CA ARG A 79 18.07 2.30 5.32
C ARG A 79 17.57 1.90 6.71
N SER A 80 16.45 2.48 7.16
CA SER A 80 15.83 2.26 8.46
C SER A 80 14.85 1.07 8.43
N PRO A 81 14.68 0.34 9.55
CA PRO A 81 13.59 -0.63 9.73
C PRO A 81 12.19 -0.01 9.56
N ALA A 82 12.05 1.32 9.69
CA ALA A 82 10.79 2.02 9.49
C ALA A 82 10.14 1.69 8.14
N ARG A 83 10.92 1.45 7.07
CA ARG A 83 10.37 1.07 5.75
C ARG A 83 9.37 -0.08 5.84
N VAL A 84 9.58 -1.07 6.70
CA VAL A 84 8.68 -2.24 6.83
C VAL A 84 7.32 -1.85 7.40
N ALA A 85 7.29 -0.92 8.36
CA ALA A 85 6.06 -0.49 9.00
C ALA A 85 5.17 0.39 8.10
N TRP A 86 5.74 0.98 7.06
CA TRP A 86 5.08 1.93 6.16
C TRP A 86 4.72 1.33 4.79
N THR A 87 5.11 0.09 4.51
CA THR A 87 5.00 -0.55 3.20
C THR A 87 4.19 -1.86 3.13
N PRO A 88 3.26 -2.18 4.06
CA PRO A 88 2.49 -3.41 3.91
C PRO A 88 1.62 -3.33 2.63
N THR A 89 1.71 -4.35 1.78
CA THR A 89 0.84 -4.50 0.61
C THR A 89 -0.38 -5.32 0.99
N GLY A 90 -1.57 -4.73 0.84
CA GLY A 90 -2.84 -5.44 0.97
C GLY A 90 -3.10 -6.37 -0.22
N THR A 91 -4.11 -7.24 -0.09
CA THR A 91 -4.58 -8.03 -1.23
C THR A 91 -5.34 -7.11 -2.19
N ASN A 92 -5.06 -7.20 -3.48
CA ASN A 92 -5.82 -6.45 -4.49
C ASN A 92 -7.26 -6.94 -4.59
N VAL A 93 -8.17 -6.02 -4.89
CA VAL A 93 -9.59 -6.29 -5.13
C VAL A 93 -9.82 -6.78 -6.57
N PRO A 94 -10.87 -7.60 -6.81
CA PRO A 94 -11.23 -8.03 -8.15
C PRO A 94 -11.72 -6.83 -8.98
N ASP A 95 -11.08 -6.60 -10.14
CA ASP A 95 -11.38 -5.48 -11.05
C ASP A 95 -11.26 -4.09 -10.38
N TYR A 96 -10.07 -3.82 -9.80
CA TYR A 96 -9.72 -2.51 -9.22
C TYR A 96 -10.11 -1.31 -10.11
N PRO A 97 -9.90 -1.30 -11.44
CA PRO A 97 -10.29 -0.18 -12.29
C PRO A 97 -11.77 0.19 -12.18
N LYS A 98 -12.68 -0.81 -12.11
CA LYS A 98 -14.11 -0.53 -11.92
C LYS A 98 -14.42 -0.05 -10.51
N LEU A 99 -13.84 -0.67 -9.48
CA LEU A 99 -14.13 -0.31 -8.08
C LEU A 99 -13.57 1.07 -7.71
N ALA A 100 -12.42 1.45 -8.25
CA ALA A 100 -11.76 2.73 -7.97
C ALA A 100 -12.61 3.94 -8.40
N GLN A 101 -13.43 3.81 -9.44
CA GLN A 101 -14.34 4.88 -9.87
C GLN A 101 -15.41 5.17 -8.82
N LEU A 102 -15.90 4.13 -8.13
CA LEU A 102 -16.88 4.26 -7.05
C LEU A 102 -16.31 4.99 -5.84
N TRP A 103 -15.02 4.77 -5.53
CA TRP A 103 -14.32 5.47 -4.45
C TRP A 103 -14.39 6.98 -4.64
N TRP A 104 -14.00 7.48 -5.82
CA TRP A 104 -13.98 8.92 -6.11
C TRP A 104 -15.36 9.57 -6.03
N LYS A 105 -16.39 8.87 -6.50
CA LYS A 105 -17.78 9.32 -6.39
C LYS A 105 -18.22 9.48 -4.93
N ASN A 106 -17.93 8.49 -4.09
CA ASN A 106 -18.42 8.48 -2.70
C ASN A 106 -17.55 9.33 -1.75
N VAL A 107 -16.24 9.45 -2.00
CA VAL A 107 -15.38 10.29 -1.16
C VAL A 107 -15.73 11.78 -1.31
N ALA A 108 -16.13 12.20 -2.52
CA ALA A 108 -16.49 13.59 -2.78
C ALA A 108 -17.64 14.07 -1.88
N VAL A 109 -18.73 13.30 -1.78
CA VAL A 109 -19.90 13.67 -0.98
C VAL A 109 -19.64 13.64 0.53
N ALA A 110 -18.62 12.90 0.99
CA ALA A 110 -18.17 12.94 2.38
C ALA A 110 -17.36 14.20 2.68
N VAL A 111 -16.44 14.56 1.77
CA VAL A 111 -15.55 15.72 1.92
C VAL A 111 -16.32 17.05 1.84
N THR A 112 -17.36 17.12 1.00
CA THR A 112 -18.22 18.31 0.90
C THR A 112 -19.24 18.42 2.03
N GLY A 113 -19.38 17.39 2.88
CA GLY A 113 -20.35 17.35 3.97
C GLY A 113 -21.80 17.06 3.56
N GLU A 114 -22.04 16.71 2.28
CA GLU A 114 -23.36 16.28 1.80
C GLU A 114 -23.82 14.98 2.49
N LYS A 115 -22.87 14.07 2.77
CA LYS A 115 -23.10 12.86 3.55
C LYS A 115 -22.11 12.76 4.70
N THR A 116 -22.53 12.10 5.78
CA THR A 116 -21.58 11.71 6.82
C THR A 116 -20.56 10.70 6.26
N PRO A 117 -19.34 10.61 6.84
CA PRO A 117 -18.36 9.60 6.42
C PRO A 117 -18.92 8.18 6.46
N GLN A 118 -19.72 7.84 7.47
CA GLN A 118 -20.36 6.53 7.56
C GLN A 118 -21.32 6.29 6.39
N GLN A 119 -22.25 7.21 6.12
CA GLN A 119 -23.18 7.07 5.01
C GLN A 119 -22.49 6.98 3.65
N ALA A 120 -21.41 7.73 3.44
CA ALA A 120 -20.62 7.66 2.22
C ALA A 120 -19.93 6.29 2.05
N MET A 121 -19.34 5.76 3.13
CA MET A 121 -18.70 4.44 3.13
C MET A 121 -19.72 3.30 2.99
N ASP A 122 -20.90 3.42 3.62
CA ASP A 122 -21.99 2.44 3.46
C ASP A 122 -22.50 2.40 2.02
N ASN A 123 -22.67 3.56 1.37
CA ASN A 123 -23.05 3.61 -0.04
C ASN A 123 -21.97 2.98 -0.93
N LEU A 124 -20.70 3.32 -0.69
CA LEU A 124 -19.58 2.74 -1.40
C LEU A 124 -19.54 1.22 -1.27
N ALA A 125 -19.71 0.69 -0.06
CA ALA A 125 -19.71 -0.74 0.20
C ALA A 125 -20.82 -1.45 -0.59
N ASN A 126 -22.04 -0.90 -0.59
CA ASN A 126 -23.15 -1.44 -1.37
C ASN A 126 -22.88 -1.40 -2.88
N GLU A 127 -22.35 -0.29 -3.41
CA GLU A 127 -22.03 -0.18 -4.84
C GLU A 127 -20.90 -1.14 -5.25
N MET A 128 -19.89 -1.32 -4.39
CA MET A 128 -18.83 -2.31 -4.59
C MET A 128 -19.38 -3.73 -4.59
N ASP A 129 -20.26 -4.08 -3.64
CA ASP A 129 -20.95 -5.37 -3.60
C ASP A 129 -21.76 -5.62 -4.88
N ASP A 130 -22.47 -4.62 -5.40
CA ASP A 130 -23.24 -4.76 -6.65
C ASP A 130 -22.33 -5.02 -7.87
N VAL A 131 -21.14 -4.41 -7.92
CA VAL A 131 -20.13 -4.73 -8.94
C VAL A 131 -19.60 -6.14 -8.75
N MET A 132 -19.18 -6.50 -7.54
CA MET A 132 -18.61 -7.81 -7.25
C MET A 132 -19.63 -8.94 -7.45
N ALA A 133 -20.90 -8.74 -7.13
CA ALA A 133 -21.98 -9.71 -7.37
C ALA A 133 -22.19 -9.95 -8.87
N ARG A 134 -22.05 -8.91 -9.69
CA ARG A 134 -22.08 -9.07 -11.15
C ARG A 134 -20.87 -9.84 -11.66
N LEU A 135 -19.68 -9.60 -11.10
CA LEU A 135 -18.46 -10.33 -11.43
C LEU A 135 -18.55 -11.80 -11.01
N GLU A 136 -19.11 -12.10 -9.85
CA GLU A 136 -19.36 -13.47 -9.37
C GLU A 136 -20.29 -14.21 -10.34
N ARG A 137 -21.42 -13.59 -10.71
CA ARG A 137 -22.38 -14.19 -11.65
C ARG A 137 -21.81 -14.39 -13.06
N ALA A 138 -21.05 -13.42 -13.56
CA ALA A 138 -20.42 -13.51 -14.87
C ALA A 138 -19.30 -14.56 -14.89
N GLY A 139 -18.68 -14.82 -13.75
CA GLY A 139 -17.47 -15.62 -13.63
C GLY A 139 -16.23 -14.87 -14.08
N MET A 140 -15.07 -15.28 -13.55
CA MET A 140 -13.76 -14.80 -13.99
C MET A 140 -12.85 -16.01 -14.21
N ALA A 141 -11.96 -15.91 -15.21
CA ALA A 141 -10.99 -16.97 -15.50
C ALA A 141 -10.08 -17.28 -14.31
N ARG A 142 -9.82 -16.29 -13.44
CA ARG A 142 -9.05 -16.42 -12.20
C ARG A 142 -9.66 -15.56 -11.11
N CYS A 143 -9.72 -16.10 -9.90
CA CYS A 143 -10.07 -15.38 -8.67
C CYS A 143 -11.40 -14.61 -8.78
N ALA A 144 -12.45 -15.24 -9.32
CA ALA A 144 -13.78 -14.67 -9.27
C ALA A 144 -14.17 -14.36 -7.82
N PRO A 145 -14.74 -13.17 -7.52
CA PRO A 145 -15.22 -12.88 -6.18
C PRO A 145 -16.32 -13.86 -5.80
N LYS A 146 -16.42 -14.11 -4.49
CA LYS A 146 -17.55 -14.80 -3.89
C LYS A 146 -18.08 -13.95 -2.75
N LEU A 147 -19.30 -13.43 -2.90
CA LEU A 147 -19.88 -12.58 -1.87
C LEU A 147 -20.33 -13.43 -0.68
N ASN A 148 -20.09 -12.88 0.50
CA ASN A 148 -20.69 -13.40 1.72
C ASN A 148 -22.18 -13.02 1.75
N PRO A 149 -23.04 -13.82 2.39
CA PRO A 149 -24.40 -13.40 2.70
C PRO A 149 -24.39 -12.08 3.49
N LYS A 150 -25.36 -11.21 3.20
CA LYS A 150 -25.57 -10.01 4.02
C LYS A 150 -25.83 -10.43 5.47
N GLY A 151 -25.20 -9.73 6.39
CA GLY A 151 -25.28 -10.04 7.81
C GLY A 151 -24.98 -8.83 8.67
N ASP A 152 -25.23 -8.99 9.96
CA ASP A 152 -24.97 -7.97 10.97
C ASP A 152 -23.46 -7.64 11.04
N PRO A 153 -23.04 -6.37 10.87
CA PRO A 153 -21.66 -5.94 11.05
C PRO A 153 -21.07 -6.35 12.40
N ALA A 154 -21.88 -6.44 13.47
CA ALA A 154 -21.44 -6.84 14.80
C ALA A 154 -20.78 -8.23 14.84
N LYS A 155 -21.02 -9.09 13.83
CA LYS A 155 -20.35 -10.38 13.69
C LYS A 155 -18.87 -10.27 13.26
N TYR A 156 -18.52 -9.18 12.58
CA TYR A 156 -17.19 -8.95 12.02
C TYR A 156 -16.41 -7.89 12.80
N LEU A 157 -17.10 -6.90 13.37
CA LEU A 157 -16.48 -5.81 14.10
C LEU A 157 -15.94 -6.29 15.45
N SER A 158 -14.70 -5.91 15.77
CA SER A 158 -14.01 -6.29 17.00
C SER A 158 -13.27 -5.10 17.63
N ASP A 159 -13.09 -5.14 18.94
CA ASP A 159 -12.23 -4.22 19.70
C ASP A 159 -10.81 -4.78 19.91
N LYS A 160 -10.58 -6.05 19.53
CA LYS A 160 -9.32 -6.80 19.66
C LYS A 160 -8.51 -6.86 18.36
N ALA A 161 -9.17 -6.90 17.20
CA ALA A 161 -8.52 -6.94 15.88
C ALA A 161 -9.35 -6.22 14.82
N ALA A 162 -8.75 -5.95 13.65
CA ALA A 162 -9.51 -5.48 12.49
C ALA A 162 -10.44 -6.60 11.95
N PRO A 163 -11.65 -6.28 11.43
CA PRO A 163 -12.26 -4.94 11.31
C PRO A 163 -12.65 -4.32 12.66
N TRP A 164 -12.28 -3.06 12.89
CA TRP A 164 -12.45 -2.42 14.21
C TRP A 164 -13.87 -1.90 14.43
N ALA A 165 -14.45 -2.18 15.59
CA ALA A 165 -15.67 -1.53 16.04
C ALA A 165 -15.48 -0.02 16.26
N LYS A 166 -16.58 0.74 16.16
CA LYS A 166 -16.57 2.18 16.42
C LYS A 166 -16.04 2.48 17.82
N LEU A 167 -15.09 3.42 17.90
CA LEU A 167 -14.50 3.81 19.17
C LEU A 167 -15.38 4.85 19.88
N ALA A 168 -15.40 4.81 21.21
CA ALA A 168 -16.04 5.86 22.01
C ALA A 168 -15.35 7.24 21.84
N ASN A 169 -14.04 7.23 21.58
CA ASN A 169 -13.25 8.43 21.31
C ASN A 169 -12.28 8.21 20.12
N GLU A 170 -12.65 8.75 18.96
CA GLU A 170 -11.83 8.72 17.74
C GLU A 170 -10.85 9.90 17.63
N LYS A 171 -10.91 10.83 18.59
CA LYS A 171 -10.03 12.02 18.67
C LYS A 171 -9.33 12.11 20.03
N PRO A 172 -8.57 11.08 20.45
CA PRO A 172 -7.79 11.17 21.68
C PRO A 172 -6.72 12.24 21.55
N LYS A 173 -6.27 12.79 22.70
CA LYS A 173 -5.15 13.73 22.75
C LYS A 173 -3.92 13.09 22.11
N GLY A 174 -3.22 13.85 21.26
CA GLY A 174 -1.97 13.40 20.66
C GLY A 174 -0.90 13.13 21.71
N GLU A 175 -0.13 12.07 21.51
CA GLU A 175 1.01 11.70 22.34
C GLU A 175 2.29 11.96 21.55
N THR A 176 3.29 12.54 22.21
CA THR A 176 4.62 12.75 21.64
C THR A 176 5.60 11.73 22.23
N ILE A 177 6.65 11.42 21.48
CA ILE A 177 7.75 10.57 21.92
C ILE A 177 9.03 11.39 21.90
N ALA A 178 9.91 11.16 22.89
CA ALA A 178 11.21 11.81 22.93
C ALA A 178 12.04 11.40 21.69
N TYR A 179 12.68 12.38 21.06
CA TYR A 179 13.47 12.16 19.85
C TYR A 179 14.60 11.14 20.07
N GLU A 180 15.26 11.18 21.23
CA GLU A 180 16.31 10.22 21.60
C GLU A 180 15.81 8.77 21.66
N THR A 181 14.56 8.56 22.08
CA THR A 181 13.96 7.22 22.08
C THR A 181 13.84 6.68 20.65
N LEU A 182 13.42 7.51 19.70
CA LEU A 182 13.35 7.13 18.28
C LEU A 182 14.73 6.87 17.68
N LEU A 183 15.73 7.68 18.02
CA LEU A 183 17.10 7.48 17.57
C LEU A 183 17.69 6.17 18.09
N ASN A 184 17.44 5.83 19.36
CA ASN A 184 17.91 4.59 19.95
C ASN A 184 17.24 3.36 19.33
N ALA A 185 15.93 3.43 19.05
CA ALA A 185 15.22 2.39 18.31
C ALA A 185 15.82 2.15 16.93
N TRP A 186 16.08 3.24 16.18
CA TRP A 186 16.71 3.18 14.86
C TRP A 186 18.09 2.54 14.91
N LYS A 187 18.95 2.96 15.84
CA LYS A 187 20.29 2.38 16.05
C LYS A 187 20.22 0.90 16.41
N ALA A 188 19.21 0.49 17.17
CA ALA A 188 18.96 -0.90 17.55
C ALA A 188 18.30 -1.74 16.44
N GLY A 189 18.02 -1.17 15.26
CA GLY A 189 17.36 -1.86 14.15
C GLY A 189 15.88 -2.16 14.40
N ARG A 190 15.22 -1.41 15.29
CA ARG A 190 13.80 -1.58 15.65
C ARG A 190 12.95 -0.45 15.06
N VAL A 191 11.69 -0.75 14.79
CA VAL A 191 10.70 0.23 14.27
C VAL A 191 10.35 1.29 15.32
N ARG A 192 10.33 0.91 16.60
CA ARG A 192 10.12 1.75 17.78
C ARG A 192 10.91 1.18 18.95
#